data_AF-A0A7X7KJ63-F1
#
_entry.id   AF-A0A7X7KJ63-F1
#
_cell.length_a   1.000
_cell.length_b   1.000
_cell.length_c   1.000
_cell.angle_alpha   90.00
_cell.angle_beta   90.00
_cell.angle_gamma   90.00
#
_symmetry.space_group_name_H-M   'P 1'
#
loop_
_entity.id
_entity.type
_entity.pdbx_description
1 polymer ?
#
loop_
_entity_poly.entity_id
_entity_poly.type
_entity_poly.pdbx_seq_one_letter_code
_entity_poly.pdbx_strand_id
1 'polypeptide(L)' 'MAEMTSRERYQRMFQHREADRVPIIDIPWPATIERWEREGMPHEVGFVDFFGLDPIVGVGADTSPR' A
#
# COMPACT_ATOMS: atom_id res chain seq x y z
N MET A 1 1.78 21.07 -5.77
CA MET A 1 2.50 20.25 -6.79
C MET A 1 1.48 19.36 -7.47
N ALA A 2 1.70 18.92 -8.70
CA ALA A 2 0.80 17.94 -9.33
C ALA A 2 0.87 16.60 -8.57
N GLU A 3 -0.26 15.89 -8.51
CA GLU A 3 -0.32 14.56 -7.91
C GLU A 3 0.57 13.59 -8.69
N MET A 4 1.44 12.89 -7.98
CA MET A 4 2.36 11.92 -8.55
C MET A 4 1.78 10.52 -8.43
N THR A 5 2.08 9.69 -9.42
CA THR A 5 1.84 8.24 -9.36
C THR A 5 2.73 7.59 -8.30
N SER A 6 2.33 6.41 -7.83
CA SER A 6 3.17 5.58 -6.94
C SER A 6 4.57 5.37 -7.51
N ARG A 7 4.67 5.04 -8.81
CA ARG A 7 5.95 4.85 -9.49
C ARG A 7 6.85 6.08 -9.36
N GLU A 8 6.33 7.27 -9.59
CA GLU A 8 7.09 8.51 -9.50
C GLU A 8 7.56 8.78 -8.08
N ARG A 9 6.70 8.55 -7.07
CA ARG A 9 7.09 8.73 -5.66
C ARG A 9 8.19 7.75 -5.27
N TYR A 10 8.04 6.46 -5.57
CA TYR A 10 9.07 5.45 -5.31
C TYR A 10 10.40 5.80 -6.00
N GLN A 11 10.35 6.16 -7.28
CA GLN A 11 11.54 6.53 -8.03
C GLN A 11 12.26 7.72 -7.40
N ARG A 12 11.51 8.73 -6.94
CA ARG A 12 12.09 9.90 -6.27
C ARG A 12 12.67 9.57 -4.90
N MET A 13 12.04 8.70 -4.12
CA MET A 13 12.60 8.26 -2.84
C MET A 13 13.95 7.57 -3.03
N PHE A 14 14.07 6.66 -4.01
CA PHE A 14 15.35 6.01 -4.33
C PHE A 14 16.41 6.97 -4.88
N GLN A 15 15.99 8.09 -5.49
CA GLN A 15 16.88 9.14 -5.98
C GLN A 15 17.16 10.22 -4.92
N HIS A 16 16.58 10.12 -3.73
CA HIS A 16 16.63 11.15 -2.68
C HIS A 16 16.17 12.55 -3.18
N ARG A 17 15.01 12.60 -3.84
CA ARG A 17 14.38 13.83 -4.36
C ARG A 17 13.01 14.06 -3.71
N GLU A 18 12.59 15.32 -3.67
CA GLU A 18 11.26 15.71 -3.16
C GLU A 18 10.11 15.13 -4.02
N ALA A 19 9.11 14.56 -3.37
CA ALA A 19 7.86 14.12 -3.97
C ALA A 19 6.67 14.91 -3.39
N ASP A 20 5.49 14.73 -3.96
CA ASP A 20 4.22 15.27 -3.43
C ASP A 20 3.89 14.71 -2.02
N ARG A 21 4.24 13.44 -1.76
CA ARG A 21 4.30 12.81 -0.42
C ARG A 21 5.28 11.64 -0.40
N VAL A 22 5.61 11.13 0.80
CA VAL A 22 6.30 9.84 0.92
C VAL A 22 5.38 8.69 0.46
N PRO A 23 5.89 7.63 -0.19
CA PRO A 23 5.12 6.41 -0.43
C PRO A 23 4.66 5.77 0.89
N ILE A 24 3.44 5.26 0.94
CA ILE A 24 2.86 4.63 2.14
C ILE A 24 2.29 3.27 1.75
N ILE A 25 2.77 2.24 2.43
CA ILE A 25 2.35 0.84 2.26
C ILE A 25 2.11 0.23 3.64
N ASP A 26 1.28 -0.80 3.69
CA ASP A 26 1.04 -1.57 4.91
C ASP A 26 0.75 -3.03 4.58
N ILE A 27 0.94 -3.91 5.57
CA ILE A 27 0.60 -5.33 5.52
C ILE A 27 -0.25 -5.61 6.77
N PRO A 28 -1.56 -5.30 6.73
CA PRO A 28 -2.44 -5.47 7.88
C PRO A 28 -2.72 -6.95 8.16
N TRP A 29 -3.01 -7.26 9.42
CA TRP A 29 -3.56 -8.55 9.80
C TRP A 29 -4.99 -8.71 9.26
N PRO A 30 -5.44 -9.95 8.96
CA PRO A 30 -6.83 -10.19 8.55
C PRO A 30 -7.85 -9.61 9.54
N ALA A 31 -7.61 -9.74 10.85
CA ALA A 31 -8.46 -9.17 11.89
C ALA A 31 -8.55 -7.62 11.84
N THR A 32 -7.52 -6.94 11.33
CA THR A 32 -7.53 -5.48 11.12
C THR A 32 -8.45 -5.12 9.96
N ILE A 33 -8.42 -5.89 8.87
CA ILE A 33 -9.34 -5.72 7.72
C ILE A 33 -10.78 -5.91 8.18
N GLU A 34 -11.08 -7.01 8.88
CA GLU A 34 -12.41 -7.27 9.43
C GLU A 34 -12.91 -6.15 10.35
N ARG A 35 -12.02 -5.54 11.14
CA ARG A 35 -12.36 -4.38 11.97
C ARG A 35 -12.73 -3.18 11.12
N TRP A 36 -11.91 -2.83 10.13
CA TRP A 36 -12.18 -1.69 9.26
C TRP A 36 -13.48 -1.87 8.48
N GLU A 37 -13.82 -3.09 8.05
CA GLU A 37 -15.11 -3.38 7.40
C GLU A 37 -16.30 -3.09 8.33
N ARG A 38 -16.21 -3.48 9.61
CA ARG A 38 -17.24 -3.13 10.62
C ARG A 38 -17.29 -1.63 10.92
N GLU A 39 -16.20 -0.91 10.70
CA GLU A 39 -16.07 0.54 10.92
C GLU A 39 -16.47 1.37 9.68
N GLY A 40 -16.82 0.73 8.56
CA GLY A 40 -17.37 1.41 7.37
C GLY A 40 -16.52 1.31 6.10
N MET A 41 -15.45 0.52 6.09
CA MET A 41 -14.76 0.15 4.85
C MET A 41 -15.60 -0.85 4.05
N PRO A 42 -15.94 -0.58 2.77
CA PRO A 42 -16.70 -1.54 1.97
C PRO A 42 -15.90 -2.84 1.73
N HIS A 43 -16.57 -4.00 1.79
CA HIS A 43 -15.93 -5.31 1.61
C HIS A 43 -15.34 -5.50 0.21
N GLU A 44 -15.92 -4.84 -0.79
CA GLU A 44 -15.48 -4.90 -2.19
C GLU A 44 -14.31 -3.95 -2.50
N VAL A 45 -13.95 -3.06 -1.55
CA VAL A 45 -12.89 -2.07 -1.72
C VAL A 45 -11.69 -2.49 -0.87
N GLY A 46 -10.55 -2.72 -1.53
CA GLY A 46 -9.31 -3.01 -0.82
C GLY A 46 -8.88 -1.83 0.06
N PHE A 47 -8.28 -2.11 1.22
CA PHE A 47 -7.81 -1.06 2.15
C PHE A 47 -6.84 -0.07 1.47
N VAL A 48 -6.07 -0.54 0.47
CA VAL A 48 -5.16 0.30 -0.32
C VAL A 48 -5.93 1.43 -1.00
N ASP A 49 -7.04 1.10 -1.66
CA ASP A 49 -7.88 2.08 -2.37
C ASP A 49 -8.67 2.92 -1.37
N PHE A 50 -9.20 2.30 -0.31
CA PHE A 50 -10.00 3.01 0.71
C PHE A 50 -9.21 4.11 1.43
N PHE A 51 -7.94 3.85 1.77
CA PHE A 51 -7.07 4.81 2.46
C PHE A 51 -6.15 5.62 1.53
N GLY A 52 -6.19 5.40 0.21
CA GLY A 52 -5.33 6.12 -0.75
C GLY A 52 -3.83 5.80 -0.61
N LEU A 53 -3.52 4.56 -0.24
CA LEU A 53 -2.16 4.03 -0.11
C LEU A 53 -1.54 3.73 -1.47
N ASP A 54 -0.24 3.44 -1.48
CA ASP A 54 0.46 3.05 -2.70
C ASP A 54 0.22 1.58 -3.06
N PRO A 55 -0.35 1.27 -4.24
CA PRO A 55 -0.49 -0.10 -4.70
C PRO A 55 0.88 -0.73 -4.94
N ILE A 56 1.20 -1.73 -4.13
CA ILE A 56 2.33 -2.62 -4.32
C ILE A 56 1.87 -4.07 -4.19
N VAL A 57 2.60 -4.98 -4.85
CA VAL A 57 2.38 -6.41 -4.71
C VAL A 57 3.64 -7.07 -4.16
N GLY A 58 3.47 -7.93 -3.16
CA GLY A 58 4.54 -8.79 -2.67
C GLY A 58 4.68 -10.00 -3.59
N VAL A 59 5.90 -10.31 -4.01
CA VAL A 59 6.21 -11.55 -4.74
C VAL A 59 7.19 -12.34 -3.89
N GLY A 60 6.81 -13.56 -3.52
CA GLY A 60 7.60 -14.45 -2.68
C GLY A 60 7.42 -15.91 -3.08
N ALA A 61 8.36 -16.76 -2.65
CA ALA A 61 8.28 -18.20 -2.81
C ALA A 61 8.55 -18.86 -1.45
N ASP A 62 7.89 -19.99 -1.20
CA ASP A 62 8.23 -20.83 -0.05
C ASP A 62 9.58 -21.51 -0.32
N THR A 63 10.60 -21.09 0.43
CA THR A 63 11.96 -21.65 0.36
C THR A 63 12.25 -22.61 1.52
N SER A 64 11.23 -23.09 2.23
CA SER A 64 11.41 -24.07 3.30
C SER A 64 11.84 -25.44 2.74
N PRO A 65 12.67 -26.21 3.48
CA PRO A 65 12.96 -27.60 3.13
C PRO A 65 11.70 -28.46 3.12
N ARG A 66 11.62 -29.43 2.20
CA ARG A 66 10.57 -30.46 2.16
C ARG A 66 11.07 -31.81 2.65
#